data_AF-A0A9P5VMR0-F1
#
_entry.id   AF-A0A9P5VMR0-F1
#
_cell.length_a   1.000
_cell.length_b   1.000
_cell.length_c   1.000
_cell.angle_alpha   90.00
_cell.angle_beta   90.00
_cell.angle_gamma   90.00
#
_symmetry.space_group_name_H-M   'P 1'
#
loop_
_entity.id
_entity.type
_entity.pdbx_description
1 polymer ?
#
loop_
_entity_poly.entity_id
_entity_poly.type
_entity_poly.pdbx_seq_one_letter_code
_entity_poly.pdbx_strand_id
1 'polypeptide(L)'
;MLSILLIFLLWCVAAYITRGYWLPKLEDLRERLNYTQLPFFRSEEDSSFAQNIEEGLTSSNFDLHQNLLGGDERHGLENAEEIRKIMKKYRCNFDQARLIQQQNKMKANGIDPRTGVPIDPKAVYFS
;
A
#
# COMPACT_ATOMS: atom_id res chain seq x y z
N MET A 1 19.15 -10.09 -39.72
CA MET A 1 17.80 -10.38 -39.17
C MET A 1 17.81 -11.61 -38.29
N LEU A 2 18.18 -12.80 -38.79
CA LEU A 2 18.26 -14.02 -37.98
C LEU A 2 19.22 -13.92 -36.78
N SER A 3 20.39 -13.30 -36.95
CA SER A 3 21.37 -13.09 -35.87
C SER A 3 20.85 -12.19 -34.75
N ILE A 4 20.13 -11.12 -35.10
CA ILE A 4 19.54 -10.18 -34.14
C ILE A 4 18.45 -10.89 -33.32
N LEU A 5 17.61 -11.70 -33.97
CA LEU A 5 16.60 -12.50 -33.29
C LEU A 5 17.22 -13.54 -32.35
N LEU A 6 18.33 -14.17 -32.75
CA LEU A 6 19.02 -15.16 -31.93
C LEU A 6 19.69 -14.52 -30.70
N ILE A 7 20.31 -13.34 -30.87
CA ILE A 7 20.86 -12.56 -29.76
C ILE A 7 19.75 -12.11 -28.80
N PHE A 8 18.62 -11.63 -29.32
CA PHE A 8 17.47 -11.24 -28.49
C PHE A 8 16.89 -12.41 -27.70
N LEU A 9 16.79 -13.59 -28.33
CA LEU A 9 16.33 -14.81 -27.67
C LEU A 9 17.30 -15.25 -26.56
N LEU A 10 18.61 -15.19 -26.81
CA LEU A 10 19.62 -15.46 -25.79
C LEU A 10 19.53 -14.49 -24.60
N TRP A 11 19.28 -13.20 -24.86
CA TRP A 11 19.05 -12.21 -23.80
C TRP A 11 17.79 -12.49 -23.00
N CYS A 12 16.67 -12.87 -23.65
CA CYS A 12 15.44 -13.25 -22.96
C CYS A 12 15.64 -14.48 -22.07
N VAL A 13 16.36 -15.50 -22.56
CA VAL A 13 16.67 -16.71 -21.80
C VAL A 13 17.60 -16.41 -20.63
N ALA A 14 18.64 -15.60 -20.83
CA ALA A 14 19.54 -15.17 -19.76
C ALA A 14 18.80 -14.35 -18.69
N ALA A 15 17.91 -13.45 -19.09
CA ALA A 15 17.06 -12.69 -18.17
C ALA A 15 16.09 -13.61 -17.40
N TYR A 16 15.53 -14.63 -18.06
CA TYR A 16 14.65 -15.62 -17.42
C TYR A 16 15.40 -16.47 -16.38
N ILE A 17 16.62 -16.90 -16.68
CA ILE A 17 17.45 -17.68 -15.73
C ILE A 17 17.89 -16.81 -14.55
N THR A 18 18.28 -15.56 -14.82
CA THR A 18 18.70 -14.62 -13.77
C THR A 18 17.54 -13.94 -13.04
N ARG A 19 16.29 -14.30 -13.36
CA ARG A 19 15.08 -13.66 -12.81
C ARG A 19 15.10 -13.60 -11.28
N GLY A 20 15.54 -14.66 -10.60
CA GLY A 20 15.55 -14.74 -9.14
C GLY A 20 16.46 -13.71 -8.46
N TYR A 21 17.49 -13.23 -9.17
CA TYR A 21 18.41 -12.21 -8.65
C TYR A 21 17.85 -10.79 -8.80
N TRP A 22 17.18 -10.50 -9.92
CA TRP A 22 16.69 -9.15 -10.22
C TRP A 22 15.24 -8.91 -9.77
N LEU A 23 14.39 -9.95 -9.65
CA LEU A 23 13.00 -9.83 -9.18
C LEU A 23 12.87 -9.03 -7.87
N PRO A 24 13.60 -9.35 -6.78
CA PRO A 24 13.42 -8.62 -5.52
C PRO A 24 13.88 -7.16 -5.62
N LYS A 25 14.87 -6.88 -6.47
CA LYS A 25 15.32 -5.51 -6.72
C LYS A 25 14.33 -4.72 -7.58
N LEU A 26 13.65 -5.40 -8.50
CA LEU A 26 12.56 -4.84 -9.30
C LEU A 26 11.33 -4.58 -8.43
N GLU A 27 11.04 -5.40 -7.43
CA GLU A 27 9.98 -5.18 -6.46
C GLU A 27 10.24 -3.93 -5.61
N ASP A 28 11.46 -3.73 -5.08
CA ASP A 28 11.82 -2.51 -4.35
C ASP A 28 11.75 -1.25 -5.24
N LEU A 29 12.17 -1.35 -6.51
CA LEU A 29 12.01 -0.26 -7.48
C LEU A 29 10.55 -0.01 -7.85
N ARG A 30 9.73 -1.06 -7.98
CA ARG A 30 8.28 -0.96 -8.22
C ARG A 30 7.59 -0.30 -7.05
N GLU A 31 7.96 -0.63 -5.82
CA GLU A 31 7.45 0.04 -4.62
C GLU A 31 7.82 1.52 -4.61
N ARG A 32 9.08 1.86 -4.94
CA ARG A 32 9.54 3.27 -5.04
C ARG A 32 8.84 4.06 -6.15
N LEU A 33 8.61 3.46 -7.31
CA LEU A 33 7.89 4.08 -8.43
C LEU A 33 6.37 4.14 -8.17
N ASN A 34 5.81 3.22 -7.37
CA ASN A 34 4.43 3.24 -6.91
C ASN A 34 4.13 4.33 -5.86
N TYR A 35 5.12 5.07 -5.36
CA TYR A 35 4.86 6.30 -4.61
C TYR A 35 4.42 7.45 -5.52
N THR A 36 4.76 7.39 -6.80
CA THR A 36 4.23 8.31 -7.83
C THR A 36 2.98 7.70 -8.46
N GLN A 37 1.99 7.35 -7.63
CA GLN A 37 0.72 6.82 -8.10
C GLN A 37 -0.05 7.90 -8.86
N LEU A 38 -0.09 7.77 -10.19
CA LEU A 38 -1.10 8.43 -11.01
C LEU A 38 -2.48 7.97 -10.51
N PRO A 39 -3.40 8.87 -10.14
CA PRO A 39 -4.66 8.54 -9.46
C PRO A 39 -5.64 7.71 -10.31
N PHE A 40 -5.35 7.48 -11.59
CA PHE A 40 -6.30 6.92 -12.55
C PHE A 40 -6.39 5.38 -12.56
N PHE A 41 -5.38 4.65 -12.06
CA PHE A 41 -5.36 3.18 -12.05
C PHE A 41 -5.26 2.58 -10.64
N ARG A 42 -5.88 3.21 -9.65
CA ARG A 42 -6.24 2.46 -8.44
C ARG A 42 -7.35 1.52 -8.87
N SER A 43 -7.01 0.25 -9.07
CA SER A 43 -7.99 -0.81 -8.92
C SER A 43 -8.45 -0.75 -7.47
N GLU A 44 -9.50 0.02 -7.22
CA GLU A 44 -10.37 -0.19 -6.07
C GLU A 44 -10.90 -1.60 -6.24
N GLU A 45 -10.20 -2.54 -5.65
CA GLU A 45 -10.77 -3.84 -5.36
C GLU A 45 -11.86 -3.53 -4.33
N ASP A 46 -13.11 -3.55 -4.78
CA ASP A 46 -14.33 -3.26 -4.01
C ASP A 46 -14.42 -4.18 -2.79
N SER A 47 -13.65 -3.87 -1.75
CA SER A 47 -13.67 -4.64 -0.50
C SER A 47 -15.01 -4.35 0.17
N SER A 48 -15.87 -5.37 0.23
CA SER A 48 -17.14 -5.26 0.94
C SER A 48 -16.90 -5.16 2.44
N PHE A 49 -17.85 -4.58 3.20
CA PHE A 49 -17.79 -4.59 4.66
C PHE A 49 -17.69 -6.02 5.22
N ALA A 50 -18.38 -6.98 4.60
CA ALA A 50 -18.31 -8.40 4.99
C ALA A 50 -16.90 -8.97 4.85
N GLN A 51 -16.24 -8.74 3.71
CA GLN A 51 -14.88 -9.20 3.47
C GLN A 51 -13.88 -8.55 4.46
N ASN A 52 -14.01 -7.25 4.70
CA ASN A 52 -13.14 -6.54 5.66
C ASN A 52 -13.28 -7.12 7.08
N ILE A 53 -14.49 -7.52 7.48
CA ILE A 53 -14.72 -8.19 8.77
C ILE A 53 -14.05 -9.56 8.82
N GLU A 54 -14.23 -10.38 7.78
CA GLU A 54 -13.61 -11.72 7.68
C GLU A 54 -12.08 -11.65 7.71
N GLU A 55 -11.51 -10.60 7.13
CA GLU A 55 -10.07 -10.34 7.11
C GLU A 55 -9.53 -9.75 8.43
N GLY A 56 -10.39 -9.52 9.42
CA GLY A 56 -10.02 -8.97 10.72
C GLY A 56 -9.69 -7.48 10.68
N LEU A 57 -10.23 -6.74 9.71
CA LEU A 57 -10.10 -5.28 9.57
C LEU A 57 -11.19 -4.54 10.37
N THR A 58 -11.47 -5.03 11.57
CA THR A 58 -12.46 -4.48 12.51
C THR A 58 -11.88 -4.56 13.94
N SER A 59 -12.21 -3.61 14.80
CA SER A 59 -11.79 -3.57 16.19
C SER A 59 -12.88 -2.97 17.09
N SER A 60 -12.71 -3.01 18.41
CA SER A 60 -13.67 -2.40 19.34
C SER A 60 -13.84 -0.89 19.12
N ASN A 61 -12.80 -0.21 18.66
CA ASN A 61 -12.82 1.23 18.36
C ASN A 61 -13.24 1.53 16.92
N PHE A 62 -13.37 0.50 16.08
CA PHE A 62 -13.71 0.63 14.68
C PHE A 62 -14.52 -0.58 14.23
N ASP A 63 -15.82 -0.55 14.55
CA ASP A 63 -16.76 -1.63 14.28
C ASP A 63 -17.40 -1.48 12.90
N LEU A 64 -17.21 -2.48 12.04
CA LEU A 64 -17.82 -2.55 10.71
C LEU A 64 -19.16 -3.30 10.68
N HIS A 65 -19.53 -4.03 11.74
CA HIS A 65 -20.72 -4.88 11.76
C HIS A 65 -22.01 -4.05 11.62
N GLN A 66 -22.06 -2.83 12.18
CA GLN A 66 -23.21 -1.95 12.06
C GLN A 66 -23.47 -1.51 10.62
N ASN A 67 -22.42 -1.23 9.84
CA ASN A 67 -22.54 -0.83 8.44
C ASN A 67 -23.04 -2.01 7.59
N LEU A 68 -22.56 -3.23 7.87
CA LEU A 68 -23.02 -4.45 7.20
C LEU A 68 -24.50 -4.72 7.48
N LEU A 69 -24.94 -4.61 8.75
CA LEU A 69 -26.34 -4.81 9.14
C LEU A 69 -27.26 -3.70 8.62
N GLY A 70 -26.75 -2.48 8.51
CA GLY A 70 -27.47 -1.32 7.99
C GLY A 70 -27.65 -1.32 6.47
N GLY A 71 -27.06 -2.27 5.74
CA GLY A 71 -27.11 -2.31 4.28
C GLY A 71 -26.41 -1.12 3.63
N ASP A 72 -25.30 -0.65 4.22
CA ASP A 72 -24.54 0.47 3.70
C ASP A 72 -23.91 0.12 2.34
N GLU A 73 -24.24 0.90 1.31
CA GLU A 73 -23.76 0.71 -0.07
C GLU A 73 -22.38 1.32 -0.32
N ARG A 74 -21.80 2.04 0.65
CA ARG A 74 -20.44 2.59 0.50
C ARG A 74 -19.44 1.47 0.29
N HIS A 75 -18.47 1.73 -0.59
CA HIS A 75 -17.28 0.90 -0.69
C HIS A 75 -16.63 0.81 0.69
N GLY A 76 -16.17 -0.39 1.07
CA GLY A 76 -15.65 -0.65 2.41
C GLY A 76 -14.35 0.10 2.69
N LEU A 77 -13.43 -0.53 3.44
CA LEU A 77 -12.21 0.16 3.84
C LEU A 77 -11.26 0.37 2.63
N GLU A 78 -11.24 1.57 2.04
CA GLU A 78 -10.43 1.92 0.85
C GLU A 78 -8.93 1.53 0.96
N ASN A 79 -8.39 1.54 2.18
CA ASN A 79 -6.97 1.26 2.45
C ASN A 79 -6.73 -0.17 2.98
N ALA A 80 -7.68 -1.10 2.80
CA ALA A 80 -7.63 -2.47 3.34
C ALA A 80 -6.35 -3.22 2.97
N GLU A 81 -5.97 -3.19 1.68
CA GLU A 81 -4.75 -3.84 1.18
C GLU A 81 -3.47 -3.37 1.88
N GLU A 82 -3.33 -2.04 2.04
CA GLU A 82 -2.16 -1.43 2.68
C GLU A 82 -2.08 -1.82 4.16
N ILE A 83 -3.22 -1.76 4.86
CA ILE A 83 -3.31 -2.14 6.26
C ILE A 83 -2.96 -3.62 6.44
N ARG A 84 -3.47 -4.50 5.56
CA ARG A 84 -3.13 -5.94 5.57
C ARG A 84 -1.63 -6.18 5.38
N LYS A 85 -0.99 -5.43 4.48
CA LYS A 85 0.48 -5.51 4.30
C LYS A 85 1.22 -5.10 5.55
N ILE A 86 0.80 -4.02 6.22
CA ILE A 86 1.41 -3.55 7.47
C ILE A 86 1.21 -4.57 8.59
N MET A 87 0.01 -5.12 8.75
CA MET A 87 -0.28 -6.19 9.72
C MET A 87 0.63 -7.40 9.52
N LYS A 88 0.78 -7.87 8.27
CA LYS A 88 1.67 -9.00 7.93
C LYS A 88 3.15 -8.68 8.18
N LYS A 89 3.59 -7.47 7.81
CA LYS A 89 4.99 -7.03 7.91
C LYS A 89 5.43 -6.81 9.36
N TYR A 90 4.61 -6.14 10.16
CA TYR A 90 4.95 -5.74 11.54
C TYR A 90 4.33 -6.65 12.60
N ARG A 91 3.56 -7.67 12.21
CA ARG A 91 2.88 -8.61 13.13
C ARG A 91 2.08 -7.87 14.21
N CYS A 92 1.35 -6.84 13.80
CA CYS A 92 0.60 -5.94 14.67
C CYS A 92 -0.91 -6.11 14.48
N ASN A 93 -1.69 -5.60 15.43
CA ASN A 93 -3.15 -5.60 15.34
C ASN A 93 -3.66 -4.54 14.34
N PHE A 94 -4.96 -4.58 14.03
CA PHE A 94 -5.58 -3.67 13.07
C PHE A 94 -5.41 -2.20 13.44
N ASP A 95 -5.64 -1.82 14.69
CA ASP A 95 -5.53 -0.42 15.14
C ASP A 95 -4.09 0.10 15.07
N GLN A 96 -3.12 -0.72 15.46
CA GLN A 96 -1.69 -0.42 15.32
C GLN A 96 -1.31 -0.28 13.84
N ALA A 97 -1.81 -1.16 12.98
CA ALA A 97 -1.55 -1.08 11.55
C ALA A 97 -2.12 0.20 10.93
N ARG A 98 -3.33 0.62 11.34
CA ARG A 98 -3.91 1.90 10.94
C ARG A 98 -3.09 3.09 11.44
N LEU A 99 -2.61 3.05 12.67
CA LEU A 99 -1.72 4.09 13.21
C LEU A 99 -0.44 4.19 12.38
N ILE A 100 0.23 3.06 12.12
CA ILE A 100 1.46 3.01 11.30
C ILE A 100 1.19 3.53 9.88
N GLN A 101 0.06 3.13 9.29
CA GLN A 101 -0.33 3.60 7.96
C GLN A 101 -0.49 5.12 7.91
N GLN A 102 -1.18 5.69 8.90
CA GLN A 102 -1.38 7.14 8.99
C GLN A 102 -0.05 7.87 9.22
N GLN A 103 0.82 7.35 10.08
CA GLN A 103 2.15 7.90 10.31
C GLN A 103 3.02 7.87 9.04
N ASN A 104 2.94 6.78 8.27
CA ASN A 104 3.64 6.68 6.98
C ASN A 104 3.11 7.72 5.98
N LYS A 105 1.78 7.90 5.91
CA LYS A 105 1.16 8.93 5.06
C LYS A 105 1.56 10.34 5.48
N MET A 106 1.59 10.64 6.77
CA MET A 106 2.06 11.95 7.28
C MET A 106 3.52 12.19 6.86
N LYS A 107 4.40 11.22 7.11
CA LYS A 107 5.81 11.32 6.75
C LYS A 107 6.02 11.50 5.25
N ALA A 108 5.27 10.77 4.42
CA ALA A 108 5.32 10.89 2.97
C ALA A 108 4.90 12.28 2.47
N ASN A 109 4.00 12.94 3.18
CA ASN A 109 3.55 14.30 2.88
C ASN A 109 4.36 15.40 3.61
N GLY A 110 5.52 15.06 4.17
CA GLY A 110 6.39 16.03 4.84
C GLY A 110 5.82 16.55 6.16
N ILE A 111 4.99 15.76 6.85
CA ILE A 111 4.46 16.06 8.19
C ILE A 111 5.11 15.12 9.20
N ASP A 112 5.60 15.66 10.32
CA ASP A 112 6.15 14.87 11.40
C ASP A 112 5.04 14.08 12.10
N PRO A 113 5.10 12.73 12.11
CA PRO A 113 4.06 11.91 12.74
C PRO A 113 3.94 12.07 14.25
N ARG A 114 4.95 12.61 14.94
CA ARG A 114 4.91 12.82 16.39
C ARG A 114 4.29 14.15 16.78
N THR A 115 4.69 15.22 16.10
CA THR A 115 4.23 16.58 16.41
C THR A 115 3.02 17.01 15.60
N GLY A 116 2.78 16.38 14.43
CA GLY A 116 1.73 16.79 13.49
C GLY A 116 2.07 18.02 12.67
N VAL A 117 3.31 18.51 12.78
CA VAL A 117 3.78 19.76 12.16
C VAL A 117 4.53 19.46 10.86
N PRO A 118 4.50 20.36 9.86
CA PRO A 118 5.36 20.23 8.69
C PRO A 118 6.85 20.11 9.05
N ILE A 119 7.56 19.20 8.38
CA ILE A 119 9.01 18.97 8.53
C ILE A 119 9.83 20.06 7.81
N ASP A 120 9.18 20.86 6.95
CA ASP A 120 9.84 21.95 6.23
C ASP A 120 10.38 23.00 7.21
N PRO A 121 11.70 23.27 7.23
CA PRO A 121 12.30 24.27 8.12
C PRO A 121 11.81 25.70 7.85
N LYS A 122 11.17 25.95 6.70
CA LYS A 122 10.57 27.25 6.35
C LYS A 122 9.08 27.32 6.67
N ALA A 123 8.48 26.25 7.19
CA ALA A 123 7.07 26.26 7.56
C ALA A 123 6.83 27.23 8.71
N VAL A 124 5.93 28.19 8.49
CA VAL A 124 5.41 29.08 9.53
C VAL A 124 4.03 28.59 9.90
N TYR A 125 3.83 28.31 11.18
CA TYR A 125 2.56 27.86 11.74
C TYR A 125 2.34 28.52 13.10
N PHE A 126 1.08 28.62 13.51
CA PHE A 126 0.67 29.26 14.76
C PHE A 126 0.14 28.19 15.72
N SER A 127 0.53 28.28 17.00
CA SER A 127 0.10 27.36 18.07
C SER A 127 -0.84 28.04 19.05
#